data_AF-V6HYX7-F1
#
_entry.id   AF-V6HYX7-F1
#
_cell.length_a   1.000
_cell.length_b   1.000
_cell.length_c   1.000
_cell.angle_alpha   90.00
_cell.angle_beta   90.00
_cell.angle_gamma   90.00
#
_symmetry.space_group_name_H-M   'P 1'
#
loop_
_entity.id
_entity.type
_entity.pdbx_description
1 polymer ?
#
loop_
_entity_poly.entity_id
_entity_poly.type
_entity_poly.pdbx_seq_one_letter_code
_entity_poly.pdbx_strand_id
1 'polypeptide(L)'
;MKKKSTLQTKNFNFYPVRKPKFEFSNGGTSKHWLEGSAYKTHIMNTWTLFFPDGEKFFIRSIQTFMTKIKDPRVLRNATAFIGQEAQHAGEHKKTWKILEDQGYRISGFIGFFNALCFKFLERFGSRMTCLSATAGAEHYTSLIATIGLKMKVLDGAESEMRRLWEWHAAEEIEHKSAAFDVLLDVSGNYFRRVLGFLAATLVFWPMTFVGAEILLRQDGLTFRWKTRKDAFRFLFTEEKVFFHWLAAFFRYLKPNFHPDQEDNLELSKAILQSPEHRYKEIA
;
A
#
# COMPACT_ATOMS: atom_id res chain seq x y z
N MET A 1 6.38 -35.62 15.54
CA MET A 1 5.61 -34.40 15.88
C MET A 1 5.21 -33.68 14.60
N LYS A 2 3.92 -33.64 14.24
CA LYS A 2 3.45 -32.80 13.11
C LYS A 2 3.67 -31.34 13.49
N LYS A 3 4.47 -30.57 12.73
CA LYS A 3 4.54 -29.11 12.89
C LYS A 3 3.12 -28.57 12.76
N LYS A 4 2.61 -27.89 13.80
CA LYS A 4 1.37 -27.10 13.70
C LYS A 4 1.56 -26.07 12.59
N SER A 5 0.53 -25.84 11.76
CA SER A 5 0.63 -24.85 10.68
C SER A 5 0.83 -23.45 11.27
N THR A 6 1.49 -22.53 10.56
CA THR A 6 1.75 -21.15 11.03
C THR A 6 0.47 -20.47 11.56
N LEU A 7 -0.67 -20.69 10.90
CA LEU A 7 -1.98 -20.18 11.30
C LEU A 7 -2.47 -20.72 12.66
N GLN A 8 -2.05 -21.91 13.07
CA GLN A 8 -2.44 -22.47 14.37
C GLN A 8 -1.64 -21.89 15.53
N THR A 9 -0.43 -21.38 15.29
CA THR A 9 0.48 -20.94 16.35
C THR A 9 0.68 -19.43 16.41
N LYS A 10 0.31 -18.68 15.36
CA LYS A 10 0.42 -17.22 15.37
C LYS A 10 -0.58 -16.57 16.31
N ASN A 11 -0.21 -15.41 16.83
CA ASN A 11 -1.12 -14.52 17.54
C ASN A 11 -1.85 -13.66 16.50
N PHE A 12 -3.17 -13.76 16.45
CA PHE A 12 -3.97 -12.94 15.57
C PHE A 12 -4.17 -11.56 16.19
N ASN A 13 -3.78 -10.52 15.46
CA ASN A 13 -4.21 -9.16 15.73
C ASN A 13 -5.52 -8.91 14.97
N PHE A 14 -6.59 -8.58 15.70
CA PHE A 14 -7.87 -8.18 15.11
C PHE A 14 -7.95 -6.66 15.12
N TYR A 15 -8.45 -6.08 14.05
CA TYR A 15 -8.54 -4.64 13.85
C TYR A 15 -9.94 -4.24 13.37
N PRO A 16 -10.44 -3.06 13.76
CA PRO A 16 -11.75 -2.57 13.36
C PRO A 16 -11.69 -1.89 11.99
N VAL A 17 -12.84 -1.75 11.36
CA VAL A 17 -13.00 -0.87 10.20
C VAL A 17 -13.28 0.55 10.71
N ARG A 18 -12.47 1.52 10.29
CA ARG A 18 -12.62 2.93 10.66
C ARG A 18 -13.12 3.75 9.48
N LYS A 19 -13.98 4.73 9.73
CA LYS A 19 -14.46 5.67 8.71
C LYS A 19 -13.86 7.05 8.94
N PRO A 20 -12.68 7.36 8.37
CA PRO A 20 -12.13 8.70 8.45
C PRO A 20 -12.92 9.68 7.57
N LYS A 21 -12.64 10.97 7.74
CA LYS A 21 -13.14 12.03 6.88
C LYS A 21 -12.03 13.05 6.65
N PHE A 22 -11.45 13.05 5.46
CA PHE A 22 -10.46 14.04 5.04
C PHE A 22 -11.13 15.16 4.23
N GLU A 23 -10.72 16.41 4.48
CA GLU A 23 -11.26 17.60 3.83
C GLU A 23 -10.12 18.43 3.24
N PHE A 24 -9.92 18.31 1.94
CA PHE A 24 -8.92 19.09 1.22
C PHE A 24 -9.53 20.43 0.80
N SER A 25 -9.06 21.52 1.40
CA SER A 25 -9.50 22.87 1.02
C SER A 25 -8.88 23.31 -0.31
N ASN A 26 -9.63 24.09 -1.10
CA ASN A 26 -9.11 24.64 -2.36
C ASN A 26 -7.90 25.53 -2.07
N GLY A 27 -6.74 25.19 -2.65
CA GLY A 27 -5.47 25.88 -2.41
C GLY A 27 -4.81 25.57 -1.07
N GLY A 28 -5.40 24.69 -0.24
CA GLY A 28 -4.82 24.25 1.02
C GLY A 28 -3.78 23.14 0.90
N THR A 29 -3.58 22.62 -0.33
CA THR A 29 -2.52 21.65 -0.63
C THR A 29 -1.65 22.16 -1.78
N SER A 30 -0.35 22.34 -1.53
CA SER A 30 0.60 22.78 -2.54
C SER A 30 0.98 21.64 -3.51
N LYS A 31 1.61 21.99 -4.64
CA LYS A 31 2.04 20.99 -5.62
C LYS A 31 3.10 20.03 -5.07
N HIS A 32 3.96 20.54 -4.19
CA HIS A 32 5.07 19.81 -3.56
C HIS A 32 4.88 19.79 -2.04
N TRP A 33 3.72 19.29 -1.61
CA TRP A 33 3.21 19.32 -0.24
C TRP A 33 4.07 18.58 0.80
N LEU A 34 5.07 17.80 0.36
CA LEU A 34 6.01 17.12 1.23
C LEU A 34 7.36 17.85 1.24
N GLU A 35 7.55 18.74 2.22
CA GLU A 35 8.79 19.50 2.45
C GLU A 35 9.30 20.29 1.22
N GLY A 36 8.43 20.62 0.27
CA GLY A 36 8.83 21.25 -0.99
C GLY A 36 9.68 20.34 -1.90
N SER A 37 9.71 19.04 -1.63
CA SER A 37 10.38 18.04 -2.48
C SER A 37 9.41 17.50 -3.53
N ALA A 38 9.61 17.90 -4.77
CA ALA A 38 8.82 17.41 -5.90
C ALA A 38 8.92 15.89 -6.08
N TYR A 39 10.10 15.31 -5.82
CA TYR A 39 10.32 13.87 -5.98
C TYR A 39 9.52 13.06 -4.95
N LYS A 40 9.69 13.36 -3.64
CA LYS A 40 8.95 12.64 -2.58
C LYS A 40 7.43 12.83 -2.76
N THR A 41 7.00 14.07 -3.05
CA THR A 41 5.59 14.38 -3.31
C THR A 41 5.02 13.54 -4.47
N HIS A 42 5.72 13.45 -5.61
CA HIS A 42 5.18 12.73 -6.78
C HIS A 42 5.26 11.21 -6.69
N ILE A 43 6.15 10.64 -5.87
CA ILE A 43 6.06 9.22 -5.50
C ILE A 43 4.73 8.96 -4.78
N MET A 44 4.39 9.77 -3.78
CA MET A 44 3.16 9.61 -3.00
C MET A 44 1.90 9.93 -3.81
N ASN A 45 1.91 11.01 -4.61
CA ASN A 45 0.81 11.29 -5.53
C ASN A 45 0.57 10.11 -6.48
N THR A 46 1.64 9.49 -7.00
CA THR A 46 1.51 8.33 -7.91
C THR A 46 0.84 7.14 -7.24
N TRP A 47 1.19 6.83 -6.00
CA TRP A 47 0.50 5.79 -5.23
C TRP A 47 -0.98 6.08 -5.10
N THR A 48 -1.32 7.33 -4.81
CA THR A 48 -2.73 7.73 -4.74
C THR A 48 -3.46 7.59 -6.08
N LEU A 49 -2.77 7.65 -7.22
CA LEU A 49 -3.37 7.43 -8.54
C LEU A 49 -3.74 5.98 -8.81
N PHE A 50 -3.07 5.00 -8.20
CA PHE A 50 -3.31 3.59 -8.50
C PHE A 50 -3.79 2.74 -7.32
N PHE A 51 -3.60 3.18 -6.07
CA PHE A 51 -4.17 2.54 -4.88
C PHE A 51 -5.68 2.37 -4.98
N PRO A 52 -6.50 3.39 -5.34
CA PRO A 52 -7.96 3.23 -5.35
C PRO A 52 -8.50 2.08 -6.22
N ASP A 53 -7.85 1.79 -7.35
CA ASP A 53 -8.27 0.68 -8.21
C ASP A 53 -7.51 -0.62 -7.87
N GLY A 54 -6.28 -0.53 -7.34
CA GLY A 54 -5.51 -1.66 -6.79
C GLY A 54 -6.17 -2.28 -5.56
N GLU A 55 -6.61 -1.47 -4.60
CA GLU A 55 -7.27 -1.90 -3.36
C GLU A 55 -8.64 -2.53 -3.67
N LYS A 56 -9.39 -1.98 -4.64
CA LYS A 56 -10.59 -2.66 -5.16
C LYS A 56 -10.26 -4.03 -5.75
N PHE A 57 -9.09 -4.20 -6.38
CA PHE A 57 -8.64 -5.49 -6.85
C PHE A 57 -8.26 -6.42 -5.69
N PHE A 58 -7.63 -5.91 -4.63
CA PHE A 58 -7.36 -6.67 -3.40
C PHE A 58 -8.66 -7.21 -2.79
N ILE A 59 -9.67 -6.34 -2.66
CA ILE A 59 -11.02 -6.70 -2.21
C ILE A 59 -11.60 -7.83 -3.07
N ARG A 60 -11.70 -7.66 -4.39
CA ARG A 60 -12.28 -8.67 -5.30
C ARG A 60 -11.51 -10.00 -5.26
N SER A 61 -10.19 -9.92 -5.17
CA SER A 61 -9.28 -11.05 -5.09
C SER A 61 -9.53 -11.89 -3.83
N ILE A 62 -9.64 -11.27 -2.66
CA ILE A 62 -9.96 -11.96 -1.39
C ILE A 62 -11.42 -12.45 -1.37
N GLN A 63 -12.38 -11.63 -1.82
CA GLN A 63 -13.80 -12.01 -1.90
C GLN A 63 -14.03 -13.31 -2.68
N THR A 64 -13.25 -13.53 -3.73
CA THR A 64 -13.28 -14.76 -4.54
C THR A 64 -12.99 -16.04 -3.74
N PHE A 65 -12.30 -15.92 -2.60
CA PHE A 65 -11.89 -17.04 -1.75
C PHE A 65 -12.56 -17.08 -0.38
N MET A 66 -13.39 -16.10 -0.02
CA MET A 66 -14.02 -16.01 1.32
C MET A 66 -14.72 -17.31 1.73
N THR A 67 -15.46 -17.95 0.82
CA THR A 67 -16.18 -19.22 1.09
C THR A 67 -15.27 -20.45 1.21
N LYS A 68 -13.98 -20.31 0.88
CA LYS A 68 -12.97 -21.37 0.96
C LYS A 68 -12.06 -21.24 2.19
N ILE A 69 -12.19 -20.14 2.94
CA ILE A 69 -11.48 -19.92 4.20
C ILE A 69 -12.07 -20.85 5.25
N LYS A 70 -11.21 -21.63 5.91
CA LYS A 70 -11.53 -22.63 6.93
C LYS A 70 -11.33 -22.08 8.34
N ASP A 71 -10.30 -21.26 8.55
CA ASP A 71 -10.02 -20.68 9.86
C ASP A 71 -10.90 -19.43 10.09
N PRO A 72 -11.82 -19.44 11.07
CA PRO A 72 -12.71 -18.31 11.32
C PRO A 72 -11.95 -17.03 11.71
N ARG A 73 -10.72 -17.13 12.22
CA ARG A 73 -9.88 -15.98 12.57
C ARG A 73 -9.32 -15.30 11.32
N VAL A 74 -8.95 -16.10 10.32
CA VAL A 74 -8.55 -15.61 8.99
C VAL A 74 -9.74 -14.96 8.30
N LEU A 75 -10.92 -15.58 8.37
CA LEU A 75 -12.15 -15.02 7.80
C LEU A 75 -12.49 -13.65 8.41
N ARG A 76 -12.38 -13.52 9.74
CA ARG A 76 -12.61 -12.25 10.44
C ARG A 76 -11.67 -11.14 9.97
N ASN A 77 -10.36 -11.40 9.89
CA ASN A 77 -9.40 -10.40 9.41
C ASN A 77 -9.60 -10.08 7.92
N ALA A 78 -9.93 -11.08 7.09
CA ALA A 78 -10.26 -10.86 5.68
C ALA A 78 -11.49 -9.95 5.50
N THR A 79 -12.51 -10.10 6.35
CA THR A 79 -13.67 -9.20 6.36
C THR A 79 -13.29 -7.78 6.77
N ALA A 80 -12.50 -7.61 7.83
CA ALA A 80 -12.05 -6.29 8.28
C ALA A 80 -11.16 -5.61 7.24
N PHE A 81 -10.23 -6.36 6.62
CA PHE A 81 -9.39 -5.91 5.50
C PHE A 81 -10.24 -5.34 4.37
N ILE A 82 -11.27 -6.07 3.91
CA ILE A 82 -12.17 -5.58 2.86
C ILE A 82 -12.82 -4.23 3.25
N GLY A 83 -13.15 -4.05 4.51
CA GLY A 83 -13.71 -2.82 5.04
C GLY A 83 -12.71 -1.66 5.01
N GLN A 84 -11.49 -1.84 5.54
CA GLN A 84 -10.43 -0.82 5.56
C GLN A 84 -10.04 -0.42 4.13
N GLU A 85 -9.81 -1.39 3.25
CA GLU A 85 -9.46 -1.13 1.84
C GLU A 85 -10.53 -0.35 1.07
N ALA A 86 -11.81 -0.56 1.40
CA ALA A 86 -12.88 0.22 0.80
C ALA A 86 -12.83 1.69 1.22
N GLN A 87 -12.38 1.98 2.45
CA GLN A 87 -12.16 3.34 2.93
C GLN A 87 -10.91 3.94 2.30
N HIS A 88 -9.78 3.20 2.26
CA HIS A 88 -8.55 3.64 1.61
C HIS A 88 -8.83 4.14 0.19
N ALA A 89 -9.52 3.31 -0.61
CA ALA A 89 -9.78 3.61 -2.01
C ALA A 89 -10.64 4.84 -2.20
N GLY A 90 -11.61 5.05 -1.29
CA GLY A 90 -12.48 6.22 -1.28
C GLY A 90 -11.71 7.51 -0.97
N GLU A 91 -10.89 7.49 0.07
CA GLU A 91 -10.18 8.68 0.56
C GLU A 91 -9.02 9.08 -0.37
N HIS A 92 -8.22 8.13 -0.84
CA HIS A 92 -7.15 8.39 -1.81
C HIS A 92 -7.69 9.02 -3.10
N LYS A 93 -8.81 8.53 -3.62
CA LYS A 93 -9.42 9.05 -4.85
C LYS A 93 -9.85 10.52 -4.74
N LYS A 94 -10.13 11.04 -3.54
CA LYS A 94 -10.48 12.46 -3.36
C LYS A 94 -9.33 13.40 -3.74
N THR A 95 -8.09 12.95 -3.59
CA THR A 95 -6.92 13.77 -3.93
C THR A 95 -6.72 13.94 -5.45
N TRP A 96 -7.37 13.12 -6.29
CA TRP A 96 -7.25 13.24 -7.75
C TRP A 96 -7.73 14.62 -8.22
N LYS A 97 -8.80 15.12 -7.60
CA LYS A 97 -9.33 16.47 -7.85
C LYS A 97 -8.28 17.55 -7.56
N ILE A 98 -7.48 17.39 -6.51
CA ILE A 98 -6.39 18.31 -6.15
C ILE A 98 -5.36 18.35 -7.29
N LEU A 99 -4.95 17.18 -7.78
CA LEU A 99 -3.99 17.10 -8.88
C LEU A 99 -4.54 17.71 -10.18
N GLU A 100 -5.80 17.44 -10.50
CA GLU A 100 -6.46 18.01 -11.68
C GLU A 100 -6.58 19.54 -11.57
N ASP A 101 -6.96 20.06 -10.40
CA ASP A 101 -7.05 21.51 -10.14
C ASP A 101 -5.68 22.20 -10.17
N GLN A 102 -4.61 21.47 -9.81
CA GLN A 102 -3.23 21.92 -9.96
C GLN A 102 -2.71 21.84 -11.42
N GLY A 103 -3.52 21.30 -12.34
CA GLY A 103 -3.26 21.23 -13.78
C GLY A 103 -2.65 19.92 -14.26
N TYR A 104 -2.54 18.89 -13.42
CA TYR A 104 -1.97 17.60 -13.83
C TYR A 104 -2.96 16.78 -14.67
N ARG A 105 -2.45 16.21 -15.77
CA ARG A 105 -3.15 15.24 -16.61
C ARG A 105 -2.85 13.83 -16.11
N ILE A 106 -3.76 13.28 -15.30
CA ILE A 106 -3.58 11.99 -14.63
C ILE A 106 -4.30 10.82 -15.31
N SER A 107 -5.35 11.12 -16.10
CA SER A 107 -6.24 10.11 -16.70
C SER A 107 -5.53 9.12 -17.62
N GLY A 108 -4.51 9.57 -18.37
CA GLY A 108 -3.72 8.71 -19.24
C GLY A 108 -2.95 7.63 -18.48
N PHE A 109 -2.31 8.00 -17.37
CA PHE A 109 -1.57 7.05 -16.52
C PHE A 109 -2.53 6.07 -15.84
N ILE A 110 -3.62 6.56 -15.24
CA ILE A 110 -4.64 5.73 -14.59
C ILE A 110 -5.23 4.72 -15.61
N GLY A 111 -5.57 5.19 -16.81
CA GLY A 111 -6.11 4.35 -17.88
C GLY A 111 -5.14 3.26 -18.32
N PHE A 112 -3.85 3.59 -18.45
CA PHE A 112 -2.80 2.62 -18.76
C PHE A 112 -2.63 1.57 -17.65
N PHE A 113 -2.51 2.01 -16.39
CA PHE A 113 -2.41 1.11 -15.24
C PHE A 113 -3.60 0.14 -15.18
N ASN A 114 -4.83 0.67 -15.31
CA ASN A 114 -6.04 -0.12 -15.25
C ASN A 114 -6.14 -1.12 -16.42
N ALA A 115 -5.68 -0.75 -17.61
CA ALA A 115 -5.62 -1.66 -18.75
C ALA A 115 -4.63 -2.81 -18.50
N LEU A 116 -3.43 -2.50 -18.02
CA LEU A 116 -2.41 -3.50 -17.71
C LEU A 116 -2.88 -4.44 -16.59
N CYS A 117 -3.31 -3.90 -15.45
CA CYS A 117 -3.63 -4.70 -14.28
C CYS A 117 -4.94 -5.48 -14.43
N PHE A 118 -6.02 -4.83 -14.87
CA PHE A 118 -7.37 -5.42 -14.75
C PHE A 118 -7.91 -5.97 -16.07
N LYS A 119 -7.49 -5.40 -17.21
CA LYS A 119 -7.90 -5.91 -18.54
C LYS A 119 -6.95 -6.98 -19.08
N PHE A 120 -5.69 -6.99 -18.63
CA PHE A 120 -4.68 -7.95 -19.05
C PHE A 120 -4.29 -8.92 -17.93
N LEU A 121 -3.59 -8.46 -16.88
CA LEU A 121 -3.03 -9.36 -15.86
C LEU A 121 -4.11 -10.13 -15.08
N GLU A 122 -5.15 -9.47 -14.59
CA GLU A 122 -6.28 -10.12 -13.89
C GLU A 122 -7.05 -11.08 -14.80
N ARG A 123 -7.22 -10.72 -16.08
CA ARG A 123 -7.97 -11.53 -17.06
C ARG A 123 -7.25 -12.84 -17.42
N PHE A 124 -5.94 -12.79 -17.61
CA PHE A 124 -5.13 -13.96 -17.99
C PHE A 124 -4.53 -14.68 -16.79
N GLY A 125 -4.47 -14.02 -15.63
CA GLY A 125 -4.02 -14.61 -14.38
C GLY A 125 -5.08 -15.55 -13.79
N SER A 126 -4.63 -16.61 -13.13
CA SER A 126 -5.55 -17.42 -12.33
C SER A 126 -6.04 -16.61 -11.11
N ARG A 127 -7.24 -16.92 -10.59
CA ARG A 127 -7.74 -16.34 -9.33
C ARG A 127 -6.71 -16.49 -8.19
N MET A 128 -6.01 -17.63 -8.16
CA MET A 128 -4.97 -17.91 -7.17
C MET A 128 -3.72 -17.03 -7.36
N THR A 129 -3.36 -16.72 -8.61
CA THR A 129 -2.30 -15.77 -8.93
C THR A 129 -2.68 -14.37 -8.46
N CYS A 130 -3.95 -13.97 -8.63
CA CYS A 130 -4.44 -12.69 -8.15
C CYS A 130 -4.33 -12.58 -6.63
N LEU A 131 -4.77 -13.59 -5.87
CA LEU A 131 -4.61 -13.63 -4.41
C LEU A 131 -3.14 -13.59 -3.98
N SER A 132 -2.29 -14.33 -4.68
CA SER A 132 -0.85 -14.34 -4.41
C SER A 132 -0.19 -12.99 -4.71
N ALA A 133 -0.66 -12.28 -5.74
CA ALA A 133 -0.21 -10.94 -6.08
C ALA A 133 -0.73 -9.89 -5.07
N THR A 134 -1.98 -10.02 -4.59
CA THR A 134 -2.50 -9.21 -3.48
C THR A 134 -1.60 -9.35 -2.25
N ALA A 135 -1.32 -10.57 -1.79
CA ALA A 135 -0.42 -10.79 -0.65
C ALA A 135 1.00 -10.21 -0.86
N GLY A 136 1.48 -10.22 -2.11
CA GLY A 136 2.77 -9.61 -2.45
C GLY A 136 2.75 -8.08 -2.52
N ALA A 137 1.63 -7.48 -2.92
CA ALA A 137 1.44 -6.04 -2.93
C ALA A 137 1.29 -5.50 -1.50
N GLU A 138 0.51 -6.19 -0.65
CA GLU A 138 0.36 -5.91 0.79
C GLU A 138 1.70 -5.90 1.54
N HIS A 139 2.62 -6.78 1.14
CA HIS A 139 3.98 -6.76 1.67
C HIS A 139 4.72 -5.46 1.35
N TYR A 140 4.49 -4.88 0.17
CA TYR A 140 5.10 -3.60 -0.21
C TYR A 140 4.38 -2.41 0.42
N THR A 141 3.04 -2.40 0.52
CA THR A 141 2.29 -1.33 1.19
C THR A 141 2.65 -1.27 2.68
N SER A 142 2.72 -2.41 3.37
CA SER A 142 3.20 -2.48 4.75
C SER A 142 4.66 -2.05 4.91
N LEU A 143 5.53 -2.36 3.92
CA LEU A 143 6.91 -1.89 3.91
C LEU A 143 6.99 -0.36 3.85
N ILE A 144 6.32 0.26 2.88
CA ILE A 144 6.35 1.74 2.72
C ILE A 144 5.69 2.43 3.92
N ALA A 145 4.64 1.84 4.49
CA ALA A 145 4.00 2.31 5.70
C ALA A 145 4.98 2.29 6.89
N THR A 146 5.70 1.19 7.06
CA THR A 146 6.71 1.04 8.13
C THR A 146 7.82 2.06 7.97
N ILE A 147 8.36 2.24 6.76
CA ILE A 147 9.39 3.25 6.49
C ILE A 147 8.84 4.65 6.78
N GLY A 148 7.66 4.97 6.24
CA GLY A 148 7.01 6.27 6.40
C GLY A 148 6.84 6.68 7.85
N LEU A 149 6.27 5.79 8.68
CA LEU A 149 6.03 6.06 10.10
C LEU A 149 7.32 6.02 10.94
N LYS A 150 8.17 5.01 10.75
CA LYS A 150 9.39 4.83 11.56
C LYS A 150 10.41 5.94 11.33
N MET A 151 10.54 6.39 10.08
CA MET A 151 11.49 7.44 9.69
C MET A 151 10.86 8.83 9.71
N LYS A 152 9.58 8.93 10.11
CA LYS A 152 8.81 10.18 10.17
C LYS A 152 8.86 10.97 8.86
N VAL A 153 8.76 10.27 7.74
CA VAL A 153 8.82 10.87 6.39
C VAL A 153 7.73 11.94 6.22
N LEU A 154 6.60 11.79 6.92
CA LEU A 154 5.43 12.66 6.82
C LEU A 154 5.46 13.88 7.76
N ASP A 155 6.50 14.08 8.58
CA ASP A 155 6.53 15.15 9.58
C ASP A 155 6.41 16.55 8.95
N GLY A 156 6.99 16.74 7.76
CA GLY A 156 6.92 17.97 6.99
C GLY A 156 5.83 17.99 5.90
N ALA A 157 4.89 17.05 5.94
CA ALA A 157 3.73 17.05 5.05
C ALA A 157 2.67 18.06 5.50
N GLU A 158 1.98 18.67 4.54
CA GLU A 158 0.82 19.52 4.81
C GLU A 158 -0.32 18.72 5.49
N SER A 159 -0.99 19.36 6.46
CA SER A 159 -1.79 18.67 7.49
C SER A 159 -2.75 17.58 7.01
N GLU A 160 -3.61 17.83 6.03
CA GLU A 160 -4.58 16.83 5.56
C GLU A 160 -3.93 15.69 4.76
N MET A 161 -2.85 15.98 4.02
CA MET A 161 -2.07 14.93 3.35
C MET A 161 -1.32 14.07 4.37
N ARG A 162 -0.73 14.70 5.39
CA ARG A 162 -0.10 13.99 6.51
C ARG A 162 -1.07 13.01 7.15
N ARG A 163 -2.25 13.50 7.55
CA ARG A 163 -3.26 12.71 8.26
C ARG A 163 -3.79 11.55 7.41
N LEU A 164 -4.02 11.76 6.11
CA LEU A 164 -4.41 10.70 5.19
C LEU A 164 -3.36 9.58 5.15
N TRP A 165 -2.09 9.96 4.95
CA TRP A 165 -1.00 9.00 4.80
C TRP A 165 -0.60 8.30 6.11
N GLU A 166 -0.65 8.99 7.24
CA GLU A 166 -0.42 8.39 8.57
C GLU A 166 -1.53 7.38 8.90
N TRP A 167 -2.80 7.72 8.68
CA TRP A 167 -3.91 6.77 8.84
C TRP A 167 -3.76 5.54 7.96
N HIS A 168 -3.58 5.74 6.64
CA HIS A 168 -3.42 4.63 5.70
C HIS A 168 -2.23 3.74 6.11
N ALA A 169 -1.06 4.33 6.37
CA ALA A 169 0.12 3.58 6.81
C ALA A 169 -0.12 2.79 8.11
N ALA A 170 -0.89 3.34 9.05
CA ALA A 170 -1.21 2.63 10.28
C ALA A 170 -2.10 1.40 10.01
N GLU A 171 -3.11 1.51 9.15
CA GLU A 171 -3.98 0.39 8.77
C GLU A 171 -3.24 -0.65 7.91
N GLU A 172 -2.36 -0.21 6.99
CA GLU A 172 -1.45 -1.10 6.23
C GLU A 172 -0.57 -1.99 7.14
N ILE A 173 -0.19 -1.49 8.32
CA ILE A 173 0.53 -2.27 9.32
C ILE A 173 -0.40 -3.20 10.12
N GLU A 174 -1.63 -2.77 10.45
CA GLU A 174 -2.61 -3.61 11.15
C GLU A 174 -2.95 -4.85 10.33
N HIS A 175 -3.15 -4.68 9.02
CA HIS A 175 -3.65 -5.71 8.12
C HIS A 175 -2.59 -6.38 7.23
N LYS A 176 -1.30 -6.09 7.45
CA LYS A 176 -0.14 -6.61 6.67
C LYS A 176 -0.14 -8.11 6.39
N SER A 177 -0.79 -8.92 7.23
CA SER A 177 -0.85 -10.38 7.07
C SER A 177 -2.14 -10.88 6.43
N ALA A 178 -3.17 -10.06 6.26
CA ALA A 178 -4.53 -10.50 5.95
C ALA A 178 -4.60 -11.32 4.65
N ALA A 179 -4.11 -10.75 3.54
CA ALA A 179 -4.08 -11.44 2.25
C ALA A 179 -3.17 -12.68 2.27
N PHE A 180 -2.06 -12.62 3.02
CA PHE A 180 -1.12 -13.73 3.16
C PHE A 180 -1.73 -14.90 3.95
N ASP A 181 -2.47 -14.61 5.02
CA ASP A 181 -3.18 -15.60 5.83
C ASP A 181 -4.25 -16.31 4.99
N VAL A 182 -5.00 -15.58 4.16
CA VAL A 182 -5.97 -16.16 3.22
C VAL A 182 -5.26 -17.08 2.21
N LEU A 183 -4.10 -16.67 1.68
CA LEU A 183 -3.31 -17.51 0.77
C LEU A 183 -2.80 -18.80 1.45
N LEU A 184 -2.36 -18.71 2.70
CA LEU A 184 -1.93 -19.87 3.48
C LEU A 184 -3.08 -20.84 3.76
N ASP A 185 -4.25 -20.32 4.12
CA ASP A 185 -5.40 -21.13 4.50
C ASP A 185 -6.03 -21.86 3.30
N VAL A 186 -6.09 -21.19 2.13
CA VAL A 186 -6.70 -21.74 0.91
C VAL A 186 -5.75 -22.64 0.13
N SER A 187 -4.45 -22.33 0.09
CA SER A 187 -3.48 -22.98 -0.80
C SER A 187 -2.22 -23.44 -0.07
N GLY A 188 -1.57 -22.56 0.69
CA GLY A 188 -0.30 -22.85 1.37
C GLY A 188 0.89 -23.14 0.43
N ASN A 189 0.73 -22.98 -0.89
CA ASN A 189 1.75 -23.33 -1.88
C ASN A 189 2.80 -22.23 -2.05
N TYR A 190 4.05 -22.55 -1.72
CA TYR A 190 5.20 -21.64 -1.81
C TYR A 190 5.44 -21.09 -3.23
N PHE A 191 5.38 -21.91 -4.28
CA PHE A 191 5.67 -21.46 -5.64
C PHE A 191 4.62 -20.48 -6.16
N ARG A 192 3.35 -20.72 -5.86
CA ARG A 192 2.26 -19.78 -6.21
C ARG A 192 2.42 -18.45 -5.50
N ARG A 193 2.78 -18.48 -4.21
CA ARG A 193 3.11 -17.30 -3.42
C ARG A 193 4.23 -16.48 -4.06
N VAL A 194 5.34 -17.13 -4.43
CA VAL A 194 6.49 -16.46 -5.08
C VAL A 194 6.11 -15.91 -6.46
N LEU A 195 5.40 -16.67 -7.29
CA LEU A 195 5.00 -16.21 -8.61
C LEU A 195 4.11 -14.97 -8.56
N GLY A 196 3.11 -14.95 -7.66
CA GLY A 196 2.27 -13.77 -7.45
C GLY A 196 3.06 -12.57 -6.93
N PHE A 197 4.01 -12.79 -6.01
CA PHE A 197 4.88 -11.74 -5.51
C PHE A 197 5.80 -11.14 -6.59
N LEU A 198 6.36 -11.96 -7.47
CA LEU A 198 7.15 -11.47 -8.60
C LEU A 198 6.28 -10.65 -9.56
N ALA A 199 5.04 -11.09 -9.84
CA ALA A 199 4.09 -10.30 -10.62
C ALA A 199 3.77 -8.95 -9.97
N ALA A 200 3.51 -8.94 -8.66
CA ALA A 200 3.30 -7.69 -7.90
C ALA A 200 4.54 -6.78 -7.97
N THR A 201 5.75 -7.34 -7.87
CA THR A 201 7.01 -6.59 -7.95
C THR A 201 7.20 -5.92 -9.31
N LEU A 202 6.90 -6.63 -10.40
CA LEU A 202 7.02 -6.14 -11.77
C LEU A 202 5.97 -5.09 -12.13
N VAL A 203 4.94 -4.91 -11.31
CA VAL A 203 3.92 -3.88 -11.48
C VAL A 203 4.14 -2.72 -10.52
N PHE A 204 4.17 -2.98 -9.21
CA PHE A 204 4.16 -1.96 -8.16
C PHE A 204 5.30 -0.93 -8.32
N TRP A 205 6.55 -1.41 -8.41
CA TRP A 205 7.71 -0.53 -8.47
C TRP A 205 7.86 0.19 -9.81
N PRO A 206 7.75 -0.48 -10.98
CA PRO A 206 7.76 0.22 -12.26
C PRO A 206 6.65 1.28 -12.37
N MET A 207 5.42 0.97 -11.92
CA MET A 207 4.31 1.94 -11.98
C MET A 207 4.53 3.12 -11.02
N THR A 208 5.12 2.89 -9.85
CA THR A 208 5.55 3.95 -8.92
C THR A 208 6.50 4.93 -9.59
N PHE A 209 7.58 4.44 -10.20
CA PHE A 209 8.58 5.32 -10.81
C PHE A 209 8.08 5.97 -12.11
N VAL A 210 7.35 5.23 -12.96
CA VAL A 210 6.78 5.78 -14.21
C VAL A 210 5.78 6.89 -13.91
N GLY A 211 4.87 6.69 -12.96
CA GLY A 211 3.91 7.73 -12.60
C GLY A 211 4.59 8.97 -12.01
N ALA A 212 5.59 8.79 -11.14
CA ALA A 212 6.33 9.90 -10.58
C ALA A 212 7.07 10.71 -11.65
N GLU A 213 7.70 10.04 -12.62
CA GLU A 213 8.36 10.69 -13.75
C GLU A 213 7.36 11.40 -14.68
N ILE A 214 6.15 10.86 -14.87
CA ILE A 214 5.08 11.52 -15.64
C ILE A 214 4.66 12.83 -14.96
N LEU A 215 4.48 12.83 -13.64
CA LEU A 215 4.13 14.05 -12.89
C LEU A 215 5.29 15.06 -12.89
N LEU A 216 6.53 14.61 -12.64
CA LEU A 216 7.73 15.47 -12.70
C LEU A 216 7.95 16.07 -14.09
N ARG A 217 7.60 15.35 -15.15
CA ARG A 217 7.68 15.84 -16.53
C ARG A 217 6.68 16.95 -16.79
N GLN A 218 5.48 16.86 -16.23
CA GLN A 218 4.46 17.92 -16.34
C GLN A 218 4.89 19.19 -15.61
N ASP A 219 5.67 19.06 -14.52
CA ASP A 219 6.27 20.20 -13.83
C ASP A 219 7.53 20.75 -14.51
N GLY A 220 8.08 20.08 -15.53
CA GLY A 220 9.37 20.45 -16.12
C GLY A 220 10.56 20.24 -15.16
N LEU A 221 10.39 19.35 -14.16
CA LEU A 221 11.36 19.11 -13.09
C LEU A 221 12.15 17.81 -13.24
N THR A 222 11.83 16.98 -14.25
CA THR A 222 12.47 15.69 -14.53
C THR A 222 14.00 15.78 -14.41
N PHE A 223 14.70 16.68 -15.09
CA PHE A 223 16.18 16.69 -15.08
C PHE A 223 16.79 17.75 -14.15
N ARG A 224 16.00 18.36 -13.27
CA ARG A 224 16.51 19.38 -12.36
C ARG A 224 17.41 18.75 -11.30
N TRP A 225 18.57 19.38 -11.08
CA TRP A 225 19.56 18.91 -10.11
C TRP A 225 18.97 18.70 -8.72
N LYS A 226 18.20 19.67 -8.20
CA LYS A 226 17.54 19.56 -6.88
C LYS A 226 16.67 18.30 -6.81
N THR A 227 15.80 18.08 -7.79
CA THR A 227 14.91 16.91 -7.86
C THR A 227 15.69 15.59 -7.88
N ARG A 228 16.77 15.51 -8.66
CA ARG A 228 17.59 14.29 -8.75
C ARG A 228 18.43 14.05 -7.51
N LYS A 229 18.89 15.11 -6.85
CA LYS A 229 19.53 15.04 -5.55
C LYS A 229 18.55 14.53 -4.48
N ASP A 230 17.32 15.03 -4.46
CA ASP A 230 16.27 14.55 -3.55
C ASP A 230 15.94 13.07 -3.83
N ALA A 231 15.85 12.67 -5.10
CA ALA A 231 15.66 11.28 -5.49
C ALA A 231 16.77 10.36 -4.99
N PHE A 232 18.03 10.79 -5.17
CA PHE A 232 19.18 10.04 -4.68
C PHE A 232 19.18 9.92 -3.16
N ARG A 233 18.88 11.02 -2.45
CA ARG A 233 18.81 11.03 -0.98
C ARG A 233 17.74 10.07 -0.48
N PHE A 234 16.54 10.15 -1.07
CA PHE A 234 15.41 9.30 -0.73
C PHE A 234 15.70 7.80 -0.95
N LEU A 235 16.28 7.47 -2.10
CA LEU A 235 16.54 6.07 -2.43
C LEU A 235 17.72 5.47 -1.67
N PHE A 236 18.79 6.22 -1.44
CA PHE A 236 20.08 5.63 -1.05
C PHE A 236 20.66 6.13 0.28
N THR A 237 20.30 7.31 0.79
CA THR A 237 20.99 7.89 1.96
C THR A 237 20.08 8.17 3.16
N GLU A 238 19.00 8.91 2.97
CA GLU A 238 18.12 9.36 4.06
C GLU A 238 17.13 8.27 4.43
N GLU A 239 16.11 8.07 3.61
CA GLU A 239 15.10 7.03 3.80
C GLU A 239 15.56 5.64 3.35
N LYS A 240 16.66 5.58 2.57
CA LYS A 240 17.29 4.32 2.13
C LYS A 240 16.29 3.33 1.50
N VAL A 241 15.28 3.85 0.81
CA VAL A 241 14.14 3.06 0.31
C VAL A 241 14.59 1.87 -0.53
N PHE A 242 15.66 2.03 -1.34
CA PHE A 242 16.21 0.94 -2.14
C PHE A 242 16.69 -0.24 -1.27
N PHE A 243 17.39 0.04 -0.16
CA PHE A 243 17.93 -1.01 0.70
C PHE A 243 16.83 -1.70 1.51
N HIS A 244 15.81 -0.95 1.94
CA HIS A 244 14.63 -1.53 2.59
C HIS A 244 13.83 -2.40 1.62
N TRP A 245 13.61 -1.93 0.39
CA TRP A 245 13.00 -2.72 -0.68
C TRP A 245 13.77 -4.01 -0.94
N LEU A 246 15.09 -3.93 -1.13
CA LEU A 246 15.93 -5.09 -1.43
C LEU A 246 15.86 -6.13 -0.30
N ALA A 247 15.95 -5.68 0.96
CA ALA A 247 15.83 -6.55 2.12
C ALA A 247 14.44 -7.20 2.20
N ALA A 248 13.37 -6.43 1.99
CA ALA A 248 12.00 -6.91 2.01
C ALA A 248 11.73 -7.90 0.86
N PHE A 249 12.31 -7.66 -0.32
CA PHE A 249 12.21 -8.54 -1.48
C PHE A 249 12.77 -9.94 -1.16
N PHE A 250 14.01 -10.01 -0.69
CA PHE A 250 14.62 -11.29 -0.33
C PHE A 250 13.99 -11.95 0.89
N ARG A 251 13.42 -11.17 1.81
CA ARG A 251 12.71 -11.69 2.98
C ARG A 251 11.44 -12.45 2.55
N TYR A 252 10.63 -11.88 1.66
CA TYR A 252 9.39 -12.52 1.18
C TYR A 252 9.65 -13.87 0.47
N LEU A 253 10.80 -13.99 -0.19
CA LEU A 253 11.22 -15.22 -0.86
C LEU A 253 11.60 -16.35 0.11
N LYS A 254 11.80 -16.10 1.40
CA LYS A 254 12.16 -17.17 2.35
C LYS A 254 11.00 -18.17 2.53
N PRO A 255 11.21 -19.49 2.47
CA PRO A 255 10.12 -20.47 2.63
C PRO A 255 9.30 -20.30 3.92
N ASN A 256 9.96 -19.95 5.02
CA ASN A 256 9.37 -19.73 6.34
C ASN A 256 8.95 -18.27 6.60
N PHE A 257 8.88 -17.43 5.57
CA PHE A 257 8.42 -16.04 5.69
C PHE A 257 6.96 -15.96 6.14
N HIS A 258 6.68 -14.97 6.98
CA HIS A 258 5.33 -14.53 7.32
C HIS A 258 5.34 -13.02 7.62
N PRO A 259 4.37 -12.20 7.16
CA PRO A 259 4.36 -10.75 7.39
C PRO A 259 4.44 -10.34 8.87
N ASP A 260 3.82 -11.10 9.77
CA ASP A 260 3.90 -10.88 11.23
C ASP A 260 5.31 -11.02 11.85
N GLN A 261 6.32 -11.47 11.09
CA GLN A 261 7.71 -11.41 11.53
C GLN A 261 8.24 -9.98 11.61
N GLU A 262 7.59 -9.02 10.95
CA GLU A 262 7.88 -7.59 11.12
C GLU A 262 7.26 -7.08 12.42
N ASP A 263 8.09 -6.72 13.40
CA ASP A 263 7.63 -6.12 14.66
C ASP A 263 7.48 -4.60 14.50
N ASN A 264 6.31 -4.19 14.01
CA ASN A 264 5.99 -2.79 13.68
C ASN A 264 4.59 -2.36 14.15
N LEU A 265 3.83 -3.23 14.82
CA LEU A 265 2.44 -2.95 15.21
C LEU A 265 2.33 -1.76 16.18
N GLU A 266 3.33 -1.53 17.01
CA GLU A 266 3.37 -0.37 17.90
C GLU A 266 3.41 0.97 17.15
N LEU A 267 3.95 1.02 15.92
CA LEU A 267 3.90 2.23 15.09
C LEU A 267 2.45 2.56 14.71
N SER A 268 1.68 1.55 14.32
CA SER A 268 0.27 1.70 13.97
C SER A 268 -0.55 2.15 15.18
N LYS A 269 -0.38 1.50 16.33
CA LYS A 269 -1.07 1.87 17.58
C LYS A 269 -0.77 3.31 17.98
N ALA A 270 0.48 3.75 17.88
CA ALA A 270 0.87 5.12 18.23
C ALA A 270 0.13 6.16 17.37
N ILE A 271 0.00 5.92 16.07
CA ILE A 271 -0.76 6.80 15.17
C ILE A 271 -2.26 6.77 15.51
N LEU A 272 -2.88 5.59 15.55
CA LEU A 272 -4.34 5.45 15.70
C LEU A 272 -4.86 5.84 17.09
N GLN A 273 -3.98 5.92 18.10
CA GLN A 273 -4.31 6.45 19.43
C GLN A 273 -4.12 7.97 19.54
N SER A 274 -3.45 8.59 18.56
CA SER A 274 -3.23 10.05 18.56
C SER A 274 -4.56 10.81 18.44
N PRO A 275 -4.66 12.03 19.00
CA PRO A 275 -5.88 12.84 18.92
C PRO A 275 -6.34 13.12 17.48
N GLU A 276 -5.39 13.21 16.55
CA GLU A 276 -5.64 13.53 15.14
C GLU A 276 -6.27 12.36 14.36
N HIS A 277 -6.12 11.12 14.86
CA HIS A 277 -6.51 9.90 14.14
C HIS A 277 -7.67 9.15 14.83
N ARG A 278 -8.50 9.87 15.59
CA ARG A 278 -9.70 9.31 16.22
C ARG A 278 -10.85 9.24 15.22
N TYR A 279 -11.03 8.06 14.64
CA TYR A 279 -12.09 7.79 13.67
C TYR A 279 -13.23 6.98 14.28
N LYS A 280 -14.41 7.08 13.68
CA LYS A 280 -15.55 6.24 14.06
C LYS A 280 -15.30 4.81 13.57
N GLU A 281 -15.33 3.86 14.50
CA GLU A 281 -15.35 2.43 14.19
C GLU A 281 -16.75 2.01 13.71
N ILE A 282 -16.81 1.21 12.64
CA ILE A 282 -18.06 0.83 11.98
C ILE A 282 -18.27 -0.68 11.82
N ALA A 283 -17.23 -1.50 12.06
CA ALA A 283 -17.30 -2.96 12.07
C ALA A 283 -16.07 -3.56 12.78
#